data_AF-A0A178MY35-F1
#
_entry.id   AF-A0A178MY35-F1
#
_cell.length_a   1.000
_cell.length_b   1.000
_cell.length_c   1.000
_cell.angle_alpha   90.00
_cell.angle_beta   90.00
_cell.angle_gamma   90.00
#
_symmetry.space_group_name_H-M   'P 1'
#
loop_
_entity.id
_entity.type
_entity.pdbx_description
1 polymer ?
#
loop_
_entity_poly.entity_id
_entity_poly.type
_entity_poly.pdbx_seq_one_letter_code
_entity_poly.pdbx_strand_id
1 'polypeptide(L)'
;MDEELSAIADSDMDSMFVLPLSIIPLQTPALQSAKLIKNVRLKSVIEIFQDAQTGSGQVDIDSLPRMFNWPDIELHPDHAVLRRLALLPSYDVYSLRISLREHGIPVNDYSALKLSPDKAAELTKYMMMFTRPLLKLIYADEAVNVNTYEDLLQLFRDPDVRKARQRLEQMASSLNIDIFEVPRFLEDYGDTFLSLSYFRHCLDRLEPYFTACVESMKPIRTHFQLRQDAGLMKTCDTIEDTINNMSAAITGRLEVFETRTREMWGNLNQEEFRQVKTLIERYHVTIGSVLCGLTVKMNSFARMFPRPNMGGPVKRADFMASEMIQGIGQIRQAEKTFAI
;
A
#
# COMPACT_ATOMS: atom_id res chain seq x y z
N MET A 1 -16.96 7.02 22.95
CA MET A 1 -16.66 8.12 22.03
C MET A 1 -16.93 7.53 20.66
N ASP A 2 -18.05 7.88 20.04
CA ASP A 2 -18.41 7.36 18.72
C ASP A 2 -17.59 8.13 17.68
N GLU A 3 -16.39 7.65 17.37
CA GLU A 3 -15.58 8.23 16.30
C GLU A 3 -16.30 8.02 14.95
N GLU A 4 -16.49 9.12 14.23
CA GLU A 4 -17.05 9.11 12.89
C GLU A 4 -15.98 8.62 11.91
N LEU A 5 -16.27 7.54 11.20
CA LEU A 5 -15.42 7.02 10.14
C LEU A 5 -15.50 7.95 8.93
N SER A 6 -14.34 8.34 8.41
CA SER A 6 -14.23 9.09 7.16
C SER A 6 -13.67 8.17 6.07
N ALA A 7 -13.97 8.40 4.80
CA ALA A 7 -13.28 7.65 3.76
C ALA A 7 -11.79 7.99 3.80
N ILE A 8 -10.94 6.97 3.75
CA ILE A 8 -9.49 7.11 3.63
C ILE A 8 -9.21 7.78 2.29
N ALA A 9 -8.88 9.07 2.35
CA ALA A 9 -8.47 9.89 1.22
C ALA A 9 -6.98 10.19 1.37
N ASP A 10 -6.19 9.69 0.42
CA ASP A 10 -4.81 10.10 0.20
C ASP A 10 -4.77 10.94 -1.09
N SER A 11 -3.66 11.62 -1.33
CA SER A 11 -3.43 12.21 -2.65
C SER A 11 -3.44 11.10 -3.71
N ASP A 12 -3.77 11.42 -4.97
CA ASP A 12 -3.78 10.42 -6.05
C ASP A 12 -2.42 9.70 -6.17
N MET A 13 -1.33 10.38 -5.81
CA MET A 13 0.04 9.88 -5.84
C MET A 13 0.33 8.87 -4.72
N ASP A 14 -0.29 9.04 -3.56
CA ASP A 14 -0.06 8.22 -2.37
C ASP A 14 -1.11 7.11 -2.22
N SER A 15 -2.08 7.05 -3.13
CA SER A 15 -3.21 6.11 -3.10
C SER A 15 -2.80 4.70 -3.52
N MET A 16 -3.33 3.70 -2.82
CA MET A 16 -3.13 2.30 -3.22
C MET A 16 -4.02 1.86 -4.39
N PHE A 17 -5.09 2.61 -4.68
CA PHE A 17 -6.16 2.20 -5.59
C PHE A 17 -6.46 3.21 -6.69
N VAL A 18 -5.72 4.32 -6.76
CA VAL A 18 -5.83 5.34 -7.80
C VAL A 18 -4.48 5.51 -8.48
N LEU A 19 -4.48 5.52 -9.81
CA LEU A 19 -3.35 5.86 -10.66
C LEU A 19 -3.74 7.06 -11.52
N PRO A 20 -3.16 8.26 -11.31
CA PRO A 20 -3.37 9.39 -12.20
C PRO A 20 -2.75 9.08 -13.56
N LEU A 21 -3.53 9.16 -14.64
CA LEU A 21 -3.05 8.80 -15.97
C LEU A 21 -2.13 9.86 -16.59
N SER A 22 -2.06 11.06 -15.99
CA SER A 22 -1.14 12.14 -16.37
C SER A 22 0.33 11.74 -16.29
N ILE A 23 0.68 10.74 -15.48
CA ILE A 23 2.07 10.28 -15.33
C ILE A 23 2.46 9.25 -16.40
N ILE A 24 1.48 8.74 -17.16
CA ILE A 24 1.67 7.76 -18.22
C ILE A 24 1.73 8.50 -19.58
N PRO A 25 2.67 8.16 -20.48
CA PRO A 25 2.81 8.77 -21.80
C PRO A 25 1.71 8.30 -22.76
N LEU A 26 0.45 8.65 -22.47
CA LEU A 26 -0.71 8.36 -23.31
C LEU A 26 -0.88 9.42 -24.39
N GLN A 27 -1.22 9.00 -25.60
CA GLN A 27 -1.40 9.86 -26.76
C GLN A 27 -2.77 10.56 -26.77
N THR A 28 -3.79 9.93 -26.17
CA THR A 28 -5.16 10.44 -26.14
C THR A 28 -5.31 11.55 -25.10
N PRO A 29 -5.55 12.82 -25.50
CA PRO A 29 -5.50 13.95 -24.58
C PRO A 29 -6.53 13.89 -23.44
N ALA A 30 -7.73 13.36 -23.72
CA ALA A 30 -8.79 13.23 -22.73
C ALA A 30 -8.44 12.27 -21.58
N LEU A 31 -7.48 11.36 -21.78
CA LEU A 31 -7.01 10.45 -20.73
C LEU A 31 -6.02 11.12 -19.78
N GLN A 32 -5.40 12.24 -20.16
CA GLN A 32 -4.40 12.92 -19.33
C GLN A 32 -5.00 13.51 -18.04
N SER A 33 -6.28 13.87 -18.04
CA SER A 33 -7.01 14.33 -16.85
C SER A 33 -7.76 13.21 -16.12
N ALA A 34 -7.77 11.99 -16.68
CA ALA A 34 -8.49 10.87 -16.11
C ALA A 34 -7.62 10.08 -15.12
N LYS A 35 -8.27 9.18 -14.37
CA LYS A 35 -7.62 8.30 -13.41
C LYS A 35 -7.95 6.86 -13.73
N LEU A 36 -7.01 5.96 -13.50
CA LEU A 36 -7.29 4.53 -13.45
C LEU A 36 -7.50 4.14 -11.99
N ILE A 37 -8.66 3.59 -11.65
CA ILE A 37 -9.03 3.29 -10.26
C ILE A 37 -9.43 1.82 -10.10
N LYS A 38 -9.29 1.28 -8.89
CA LYS A 38 -9.97 0.04 -8.48
C LYS A 38 -11.33 0.39 -7.86
N ASN A 39 -12.42 -0.02 -8.50
CA ASN A 39 -13.77 0.26 -7.98
C ASN A 39 -14.15 -0.71 -6.85
N VAL A 40 -15.37 -0.56 -6.29
CA VAL A 40 -15.86 -1.42 -5.19
C VAL A 40 -15.83 -2.92 -5.50
N ARG A 41 -15.87 -3.31 -6.77
CA ARG A 41 -15.75 -4.73 -7.22
C ARG A 41 -14.31 -5.17 -7.46
N LEU A 42 -13.35 -4.30 -7.12
CA LEU A 42 -11.90 -4.41 -7.37
C LEU A 42 -11.55 -4.52 -8.86
N LYS A 43 -12.44 -4.05 -9.74
CA LYS A 43 -12.14 -3.94 -11.17
C LYS A 43 -11.41 -2.63 -11.45
N SER A 44 -10.41 -2.70 -12.32
CA SER A 44 -9.74 -1.53 -12.86
C SER A 44 -10.61 -0.85 -13.92
N VAL A 45 -10.95 0.41 -13.69
CA VAL A 45 -11.79 1.21 -14.58
C VAL A 45 -11.21 2.61 -14.73
N ILE A 46 -11.54 3.28 -15.83
CA ILE A 46 -11.18 4.68 -16.05
C ILE A 46 -12.22 5.56 -15.38
N GLU A 47 -11.80 6.38 -14.42
CA GLU A 47 -12.62 7.43 -13.83
C GLU A 47 -12.33 8.76 -14.56
N ILE A 48 -13.36 9.30 -15.21
CA ILE A 48 -13.27 10.54 -15.99
C ILE A 48 -13.60 11.76 -15.11
N PHE A 49 -14.54 11.59 -14.18
CA PHE A 49 -14.88 12.60 -13.19
C PHE A 49 -15.31 11.94 -11.89
N GLN A 50 -15.14 12.66 -10.79
CA GLN A 50 -15.65 12.30 -9.48
C GLN A 50 -16.21 13.55 -8.82
N ASP A 51 -17.43 13.46 -8.31
CA ASP A 51 -18.10 14.53 -7.61
C ASP A 51 -18.91 13.98 -6.42
N ALA A 52 -19.00 14.76 -5.34
CA ALA A 52 -19.63 14.32 -4.11
C ALA A 52 -21.15 14.15 -4.22
N GLN A 53 -21.80 14.88 -5.13
CA GLN A 53 -23.25 14.83 -5.31
C GLN A 53 -23.67 13.85 -6.42
N THR A 54 -22.92 13.82 -7.52
CA THR A 54 -23.27 13.07 -8.73
C THR A 54 -22.55 11.72 -8.85
N GLY A 55 -21.55 11.46 -8.00
CA GLY A 55 -20.81 10.21 -7.96
C GLY A 55 -19.61 10.19 -8.89
N SER A 56 -19.29 9.02 -9.42
CA SER A 56 -18.08 8.78 -10.23
C SER A 56 -18.48 8.31 -11.63
N GLY A 57 -17.93 8.97 -12.64
CA GLY A 57 -18.09 8.59 -14.05
C GLY A 57 -17.03 7.56 -14.43
N GLN A 58 -17.42 6.27 -14.38
CA GLN A 58 -16.52 5.15 -14.64
C GLN A 58 -16.76 4.53 -16.02
N VAL A 59 -15.69 4.23 -16.74
CA VAL A 59 -15.71 3.58 -18.05
C VAL A 59 -14.82 2.34 -18.02
N ASP A 60 -15.35 1.22 -18.49
CA ASP A 60 -14.57 0.00 -18.67
C ASP A 60 -13.50 0.21 -19.76
N ILE A 61 -12.29 -0.31 -19.52
CA ILE A 61 -11.14 -0.12 -20.41
C ILE A 61 -11.43 -0.69 -21.82
N ASP A 62 -12.17 -1.80 -21.89
CA ASP A 62 -12.55 -2.40 -23.18
C ASP A 62 -13.56 -1.55 -23.97
N SER A 63 -14.17 -0.53 -23.35
CA SER A 63 -15.12 0.40 -24.02
C SER A 63 -14.43 1.62 -24.62
N LEU A 64 -13.15 1.87 -24.28
CA LEU A 64 -12.40 3.04 -24.74
C LEU A 64 -12.26 3.14 -26.26
N PRO A 65 -12.07 2.04 -27.03
CA PRO A 65 -11.97 2.13 -28.49
C PRO A 65 -13.20 2.80 -29.12
N ARG A 66 -14.39 2.43 -28.66
CA ARG A 66 -15.65 3.03 -29.14
C ARG A 66 -15.83 4.46 -28.64
N MET A 67 -15.44 4.74 -27.40
CA MET A 67 -15.59 6.06 -26.79
C MET A 67 -14.72 7.11 -27.48
N PHE A 68 -13.49 6.75 -27.87
CA PHE A 68 -12.54 7.66 -28.50
C PHE A 68 -12.43 7.50 -30.02
N ASN A 69 -13.27 6.64 -30.62
CA ASN A 69 -13.20 6.29 -32.04
C ASN A 69 -11.80 5.82 -32.47
N TRP A 70 -11.14 5.00 -31.65
CA TRP A 70 -9.88 4.37 -32.04
C TRP A 70 -10.12 3.35 -33.17
N PRO A 71 -9.16 3.12 -34.08
CA PRO A 71 -9.32 2.17 -35.18
C PRO A 71 -9.60 0.74 -34.68
N ASP A 72 -10.58 0.05 -35.29
CA ASP A 72 -10.93 -1.34 -34.92
C ASP A 72 -9.93 -2.39 -35.43
N ILE A 73 -9.11 -2.04 -36.41
CA ILE A 73 -8.23 -2.98 -37.14
C ILE A 73 -6.92 -3.24 -36.37
N GLU A 74 -6.46 -2.26 -35.59
CA GLU A 74 -5.20 -2.34 -34.85
C GLU A 74 -5.40 -1.95 -33.38
N LEU A 75 -4.72 -2.66 -32.48
CA LEU A 75 -4.77 -2.34 -31.06
C LEU A 75 -4.07 -0.99 -30.81
N HIS A 76 -4.86 0.04 -30.48
CA HIS A 76 -4.33 1.37 -30.15
C HIS A 76 -3.26 1.28 -29.04
N PRO A 77 -2.12 2.00 -29.14
CA PRO A 77 -1.04 1.94 -28.16
C PRO A 77 -1.49 2.23 -26.73
N ASP A 78 -2.30 3.28 -26.54
CA ASP A 78 -2.86 3.62 -25.22
C ASP A 78 -3.73 2.47 -24.67
N HIS A 79 -4.50 1.79 -25.52
CA HIS A 79 -5.32 0.65 -25.10
C HIS A 79 -4.44 -0.49 -24.59
N ALA A 80 -3.34 -0.79 -25.28
CA ALA A 80 -2.39 -1.82 -24.87
C ALA A 80 -1.72 -1.49 -23.53
N VAL A 81 -1.37 -0.22 -23.27
CA VAL A 81 -0.82 0.23 -21.99
C VAL A 81 -1.87 0.11 -20.88
N LEU A 82 -3.09 0.65 -21.09
CA LEU A 82 -4.15 0.62 -20.09
C LEU A 82 -4.58 -0.80 -19.73
N ARG A 83 -4.64 -1.73 -20.70
CA ARG A 83 -4.94 -3.14 -20.42
C ARG A 83 -3.86 -3.79 -19.53
N ARG A 84 -2.59 -3.44 -19.71
CA ARG A 84 -1.52 -3.92 -18.82
C ARG A 84 -1.61 -3.29 -17.44
N LEU A 85 -1.83 -1.97 -17.37
CA LEU A 85 -2.02 -1.26 -16.10
C LEU A 85 -3.23 -1.80 -15.31
N ALA A 86 -4.29 -2.21 -16.01
CA ALA A 86 -5.48 -2.79 -15.40
C ALA A 86 -5.21 -4.08 -14.61
N LEU A 87 -4.23 -4.86 -15.06
CA LEU A 87 -3.85 -6.13 -14.45
C LEU A 87 -3.04 -5.94 -13.17
N LEU A 88 -2.52 -4.73 -12.94
CA LEU A 88 -1.72 -4.46 -11.75
C LEU A 88 -2.58 -4.62 -10.49
N PRO A 89 -2.06 -5.27 -9.45
CA PRO A 89 -2.85 -5.59 -8.28
C PRO A 89 -3.12 -4.39 -7.37
N SER A 90 -2.23 -3.41 -7.36
CA SER A 90 -2.32 -2.13 -6.65
C SER A 90 -1.61 -1.03 -7.43
N TYR A 91 -1.87 0.22 -7.05
CA TYR A 91 -1.25 1.41 -7.65
C TYR A 91 -0.39 2.19 -6.64
N ASP A 92 -0.10 1.60 -5.48
CA ASP A 92 0.85 2.20 -4.54
C ASP A 92 2.22 2.38 -5.18
N VAL A 93 2.93 3.43 -4.76
CA VAL A 93 4.13 3.87 -5.46
C VAL A 93 5.22 2.79 -5.55
N TYR A 94 5.31 1.90 -4.56
CA TYR A 94 6.35 0.87 -4.49
C TYR A 94 6.03 -0.31 -5.41
N SER A 95 4.80 -0.83 -5.34
CA SER A 95 4.34 -1.90 -6.23
C SER A 95 4.27 -1.41 -7.68
N LEU A 96 3.90 -0.15 -7.90
CA LEU A 96 3.81 0.46 -9.21
C LEU A 96 5.19 0.58 -9.88
N ARG A 97 6.24 1.02 -9.15
CA ARG A 97 7.62 1.05 -9.68
C ARG A 97 8.09 -0.31 -10.19
N ILE A 98 7.84 -1.36 -9.40
CA ILE A 98 8.20 -2.74 -9.75
C ILE A 98 7.42 -3.17 -10.99
N SER A 99 6.11 -3.03 -10.95
CA SER A 99 5.20 -3.47 -12.00
C SER A 99 5.42 -2.77 -13.33
N LEU A 100 5.61 -1.45 -13.33
CA LEU A 100 5.88 -0.68 -14.55
C LEU A 100 7.19 -1.11 -15.21
N ARG A 101 8.23 -1.36 -14.41
CA ARG A 101 9.52 -1.86 -14.89
C ARG A 101 9.38 -3.25 -15.53
N GLU A 102 8.70 -4.18 -14.86
CA GLU A 102 8.47 -5.54 -15.36
C GLU A 102 7.69 -5.56 -16.68
N HIS A 103 6.72 -4.66 -16.83
CA HIS A 103 5.88 -4.58 -18.02
C HIS A 103 6.46 -3.67 -19.13
N GLY A 104 7.65 -3.09 -18.91
CA GLY A 104 8.31 -2.18 -19.84
C GLY A 104 7.48 -0.93 -20.15
N ILE A 105 6.72 -0.42 -19.18
CA ILE A 105 5.87 0.76 -19.35
C ILE A 105 6.67 2.01 -18.94
N PRO A 106 6.93 2.95 -19.88
CA PRO A 106 7.61 4.20 -19.56
C PRO A 106 6.71 5.12 -18.73
N VAL A 107 7.34 6.04 -17.98
CA VAL A 107 6.66 7.11 -17.24
C VAL A 107 7.14 8.48 -17.71
N ASN A 108 6.26 9.48 -17.63
CA ASN A 108 6.57 10.86 -18.02
C ASN A 108 7.62 11.49 -17.09
N ASP A 109 7.49 11.24 -15.80
CA ASP A 109 8.39 11.76 -14.76
C ASP A 109 8.56 10.73 -13.63
N TYR A 110 9.80 10.35 -13.35
CA TYR A 110 10.13 9.46 -12.22
C TYR A 110 9.93 10.12 -10.86
N SER A 111 9.88 11.44 -10.78
CA SER A 111 9.51 12.17 -9.57
C SER A 111 8.05 11.86 -9.17
N ALA A 112 7.19 11.60 -10.16
CA ALA A 112 5.81 11.17 -9.99
C ALA A 112 5.69 9.70 -9.53
N LEU A 113 6.81 8.98 -9.38
CA LEU A 113 6.83 7.69 -8.71
C LEU A 113 7.45 7.82 -7.32
N LYS A 114 7.23 8.91 -6.60
CA LYS A 114 7.63 9.07 -5.20
C LYS A 114 6.43 9.44 -4.34
N LEU A 115 6.50 9.08 -3.06
CA LEU A 115 5.53 9.57 -2.09
C LEU A 115 5.55 11.10 -2.08
N SER A 116 4.39 11.70 -1.84
CA SER A 116 4.31 13.15 -1.66
C SER A 116 5.16 13.59 -0.46
N PRO A 117 5.64 14.85 -0.44
CA PRO A 117 6.42 15.37 0.68
C PRO A 117 5.69 15.25 2.02
N ASP A 118 4.38 15.50 2.02
CA ASP A 118 3.53 15.41 3.21
C ASP A 118 3.45 13.96 3.70
N LYS A 119 3.28 12.99 2.78
CA LYS A 119 3.24 11.58 3.13
C LYS A 119 4.58 11.09 3.67
N ALA A 120 5.69 11.49 3.04
CA ALA A 120 7.02 11.15 3.53
C ALA A 120 7.28 11.72 4.95
N ALA A 121 6.81 12.95 5.23
CA ALA A 121 6.90 13.56 6.55
C ALA A 121 6.04 12.80 7.59
N GLU A 122 4.82 12.39 7.23
CA GLU A 122 3.95 11.57 8.09
C GLU A 122 4.63 10.25 8.50
N LEU A 123 5.30 9.60 7.54
CA LEU A 123 5.99 8.32 7.75
C LEU A 123 7.31 8.45 8.54
N THR A 124 7.81 9.67 8.75
CA THR A 124 9.10 9.88 9.45
C THR A 124 9.10 9.24 10.85
N LYS A 125 7.95 9.23 11.55
CA LYS A 125 7.81 8.57 12.87
C LYS A 125 8.05 7.06 12.78
N TYR A 126 7.53 6.41 11.75
CA TYR A 126 7.72 4.99 11.48
C TYR A 126 9.18 4.72 11.07
N MET A 127 9.77 5.60 10.26
CA MET A 127 11.18 5.48 9.84
C MET A 127 12.16 5.50 11.01
N MET A 128 11.88 6.25 12.09
CA MET A 128 12.80 6.35 13.24
C MET A 128 13.09 4.99 13.89
N MET A 129 12.13 4.06 13.89
CA MET A 129 12.35 2.70 14.41
C MET A 129 13.45 1.96 13.63
N PHE A 130 13.64 2.31 12.36
CA PHE A 130 14.49 1.61 11.40
C PHE A 130 15.80 2.34 11.07
N THR A 131 15.82 3.66 11.19
CA THR A 131 17.05 4.46 11.02
C THR A 131 17.90 4.49 12.28
N ARG A 132 17.32 4.18 13.45
CA ARG A 132 18.05 4.07 14.73
C ARG A 132 19.23 3.09 14.70
N PRO A 133 19.10 1.83 14.20
CA PRO A 133 20.23 0.91 14.08
C PRO A 133 21.37 1.46 13.22
N LEU A 134 21.04 2.06 12.07
CA LEU A 134 22.00 2.70 11.17
C LEU A 134 22.75 3.83 11.87
N LEU A 135 22.01 4.71 12.55
CA LEU A 135 22.58 5.85 13.27
C LEU A 135 23.47 5.39 14.43
N LYS A 136 23.08 4.33 15.15
CA LYS A 136 23.95 3.70 16.16
C LYS A 136 25.23 3.16 15.54
N LEU A 137 25.17 2.48 14.40
CA LEU A 137 26.35 1.92 13.75
C LEU A 137 27.34 3.00 13.28
N ILE A 138 26.85 4.12 12.77
CA ILE A 138 27.69 5.19 12.22
C ILE A 138 28.19 6.15 13.30
N TYR A 139 27.35 6.48 14.29
CA TYR A 139 27.59 7.60 15.21
C TYR A 139 27.66 7.23 16.69
N ALA A 140 27.19 6.05 17.13
CA ALA A 140 27.31 5.69 18.54
C ALA A 140 28.73 5.15 18.84
N ASP A 141 29.39 5.73 19.84
CA ASP A 141 30.44 5.01 20.59
C ASP A 141 29.77 3.84 21.35
N GLU A 142 30.51 2.78 21.66
CA GLU A 142 30.01 1.59 22.39
C GLU A 142 29.33 1.93 23.75
N ALA A 143 29.48 3.17 24.23
CA ALA A 143 28.91 3.67 25.47
C ALA A 143 27.68 4.60 25.32
N VAL A 144 27.27 4.99 24.11
CA VAL A 144 26.15 5.95 23.92
C VAL A 144 24.85 5.21 23.66
N ASN A 145 24.05 5.05 24.72
CA ASN A 145 22.69 4.54 24.63
C ASN A 145 21.76 5.59 24.01
N VAL A 146 21.65 5.56 22.68
CA VAL A 146 20.63 6.33 21.96
C VAL A 146 19.26 5.72 22.27
N ASN A 147 18.52 6.38 23.17
CA ASN A 147 17.18 5.97 23.60
C ASN A 147 16.11 6.98 23.14
N THR A 148 16.47 8.26 23.02
CA THR A 148 15.54 9.35 22.72
C THR A 148 15.84 10.04 21.38
N TYR A 149 14.89 10.87 20.93
CA TYR A 149 15.03 11.66 19.71
C TYR A 149 16.05 12.81 19.86
N GLU A 150 16.21 13.35 21.07
CA GLU A 150 17.20 14.39 21.37
C GLU A 150 18.64 13.86 21.31
N ASP A 151 18.88 12.62 21.74
CA ASP A 151 20.20 11.97 21.63
C ASP A 151 20.63 11.83 20.15
N LEU A 152 19.68 11.51 19.26
CA LEU A 152 19.93 11.45 17.82
C LEU A 152 20.23 12.83 17.22
N LEU A 153 19.50 13.86 17.63
CA LEU A 153 19.74 15.23 17.16
C LEU A 153 21.09 15.78 17.62
N GLN A 154 21.57 15.39 18.80
CA GLN A 154 22.91 15.77 19.27
C GLN A 154 24.03 15.15 18.41
N LEU A 155 23.88 13.87 18.02
CA LEU A 155 24.83 13.20 17.12
C LEU A 155 24.94 13.87 15.73
N PHE A 156 23.85 14.51 15.27
CA PHE A 156 23.85 15.29 14.02
C PHE A 156 24.44 16.69 14.17
N ARG A 157 24.39 17.30 15.35
CA ARG A 157 24.84 18.68 15.58
C ARG A 157 26.35 18.82 15.72
N ASP A 158 27.05 17.78 16.18
CA ASP A 158 28.52 17.77 16.28
C ASP A 158 29.11 16.41 15.87
N PRO A 159 29.11 16.09 14.55
CA PRO A 159 29.56 14.79 14.08
C PRO A 159 31.09 14.69 14.04
N ASP A 160 31.65 13.63 14.64
CA ASP A 160 33.06 13.26 14.42
C ASP A 160 33.22 12.66 13.01
N VAL A 161 33.54 13.52 12.05
CA VAL A 161 33.69 13.19 10.62
C VAL A 161 34.72 12.08 10.40
N ARG A 162 35.78 12.00 11.22
CA ARG A 162 36.83 10.98 11.05
C ARG A 162 36.32 9.62 11.48
N LYS A 163 35.64 9.54 12.64
CA LYS A 163 35.01 8.30 13.09
C LYS A 163 33.91 7.85 12.13
N ALA A 164 33.04 8.76 11.68
CA ALA A 164 31.98 8.43 10.72
C ALA A 164 32.56 7.83 9.42
N ARG A 165 33.64 8.43 8.89
CA ARG A 165 34.35 7.87 7.73
C ARG A 165 34.92 6.48 7.99
N GLN A 166 35.57 6.26 9.14
CA GLN A 166 36.10 4.95 9.51
C GLN A 166 34.99 3.89 9.63
N ARG A 167 33.82 4.26 10.16
CA ARG A 167 32.65 3.37 10.24
C ARG A 167 32.07 3.06 8.86
N LEU A 168 32.04 4.02 7.94
CA LEU A 168 31.64 3.80 6.55
C LEU A 168 32.63 2.87 5.81
N GLU A 169 33.93 3.01 6.05
CA GLU A 169 34.96 2.10 5.53
C GLU A 169 34.79 0.67 6.08
N GLN A 170 34.50 0.52 7.38
CA GLN A 170 34.17 -0.78 7.99
C GLN A 170 32.90 -1.38 7.38
N MET A 171 31.85 -0.58 7.21
CA MET A 171 30.60 -0.99 6.57
C MET A 171 30.84 -1.48 5.14
N ALA A 172 31.61 -0.73 4.33
CA ALA A 172 31.96 -1.13 2.97
C ALA A 172 32.67 -2.49 2.94
N SER A 173 33.63 -2.68 3.85
CA SER A 173 34.36 -3.95 4.00
C SER A 173 33.43 -5.11 4.38
N SER A 174 32.56 -4.94 5.38
CA SER A 174 31.62 -5.98 5.81
C SER A 174 30.57 -6.33 4.75
N LEU A 175 30.11 -5.33 3.99
CA LEU A 175 29.20 -5.51 2.86
C LEU A 175 29.90 -6.03 1.60
N ASN A 176 31.24 -6.09 1.59
CA ASN A 176 32.06 -6.43 0.44
C ASN A 176 31.70 -5.59 -0.81
N ILE A 177 31.58 -4.27 -0.61
CA ILE A 177 31.31 -3.27 -1.65
C ILE A 177 32.36 -2.18 -1.62
N ASP A 178 32.44 -1.40 -2.69
CA ASP A 178 33.31 -0.22 -2.70
C ASP A 178 32.75 0.87 -1.76
N ILE A 179 33.62 1.64 -1.11
CA ILE A 179 33.21 2.75 -0.24
C ILE A 179 32.31 3.76 -0.97
N PHE A 180 32.55 3.96 -2.27
CA PHE A 180 31.75 4.84 -3.12
C PHE A 180 30.36 4.27 -3.44
N GLU A 181 30.13 2.97 -3.21
CA GLU A 181 28.82 2.32 -3.34
C GLU A 181 27.98 2.41 -2.07
N VAL A 182 28.58 2.74 -0.91
CA VAL A 182 27.87 2.86 0.38
C VAL A 182 26.71 3.86 0.34
N PRO A 183 26.83 5.07 -0.25
CA PRO A 183 25.69 5.99 -0.33
C PRO A 183 24.49 5.41 -1.07
N ARG A 184 24.74 4.71 -2.19
CA ARG A 184 23.69 4.05 -2.97
C ARG A 184 23.05 2.92 -2.19
N PHE A 185 23.85 2.15 -1.45
CA PHE A 185 23.34 1.13 -0.54
C PHE A 185 22.40 1.73 0.52
N LEU A 186 22.78 2.86 1.12
CA LEU A 186 21.95 3.54 2.11
C LEU A 186 20.65 4.11 1.52
N GLU A 187 20.70 4.58 0.27
CA GLU A 187 19.51 5.03 -0.47
C GLU A 187 18.56 3.87 -0.77
N ASP A 188 19.06 2.76 -1.32
CA ASP A 188 18.29 1.53 -1.57
C ASP A 188 17.67 1.01 -0.27
N TYR A 189 18.44 1.00 0.81
CA TYR A 189 17.96 0.67 2.15
C TYR A 189 16.85 1.64 2.56
N GLY A 190 17.06 2.94 2.52
CA GLY A 190 16.07 3.96 2.88
C GLY A 190 14.74 3.82 2.14
N ASP A 191 14.77 3.60 0.82
CA ASP A 191 13.57 3.40 -0.01
C ASP A 191 12.78 2.16 0.41
N THR A 192 13.51 1.08 0.68
CA THR A 192 12.97 -0.19 1.14
C THR A 192 12.29 -0.07 2.52
N PHE A 193 12.83 0.72 3.46
CA PHE A 193 12.16 0.93 4.75
C PHE A 193 10.98 1.87 4.67
N LEU A 194 11.03 2.84 3.76
CA LEU A 194 9.95 3.77 3.53
C LEU A 194 8.71 3.03 2.99
N SER A 195 8.90 2.00 2.14
CA SER A 195 7.81 1.16 1.67
C SER A 195 7.11 0.39 2.79
N LEU A 196 7.88 -0.15 3.72
CA LEU A 196 7.34 -0.91 4.84
C LEU A 196 6.65 -0.01 5.85
N SER A 197 7.24 1.17 6.10
CA SER A 197 6.61 2.21 6.91
C SER A 197 5.28 2.64 6.29
N TYR A 198 5.22 2.78 4.96
CA TYR A 198 4.00 3.07 4.22
C TYR A 198 2.95 1.97 4.38
N PHE A 199 3.31 0.69 4.18
CA PHE A 199 2.35 -0.41 4.35
C PHE A 199 1.87 -0.59 5.79
N ARG A 200 2.75 -0.41 6.77
CA ARG A 200 2.41 -0.40 8.20
C ARG A 200 1.39 0.70 8.49
N HIS A 201 1.67 1.92 8.04
CA HIS A 201 0.76 3.06 8.18
C HIS A 201 -0.60 2.81 7.54
N CYS A 202 -0.62 2.25 6.32
CA CYS A 202 -1.86 1.86 5.65
C CYS A 202 -2.66 0.83 6.44
N LEU A 203 -2.00 -0.17 7.05
CA LEU A 203 -2.66 -1.19 7.86
C LEU A 203 -3.23 -0.60 9.16
N ASP A 204 -2.42 0.17 9.89
CA ASP A 204 -2.83 0.82 11.16
C ASP A 204 -4.06 1.72 10.92
N ARG A 205 -4.09 2.44 9.78
CA ARG A 205 -5.25 3.26 9.41
C ARG A 205 -6.51 2.45 9.14
N LEU A 206 -6.41 1.19 8.74
CA LEU A 206 -7.57 0.34 8.45
C LEU A 206 -8.14 -0.33 9.70
N GLU A 207 -7.35 -0.48 10.77
CA GLU A 207 -7.77 -1.13 12.02
C GLU A 207 -9.13 -0.65 12.57
N PRO A 208 -9.40 0.67 12.71
CA PRO A 208 -10.71 1.13 13.21
C PRO A 208 -11.86 0.74 12.26
N TYR A 209 -11.61 0.69 10.95
CA TYR A 209 -12.62 0.31 9.95
C TYR A 209 -12.90 -1.19 9.99
N PHE A 210 -11.86 -2.02 10.16
CA PHE A 210 -12.02 -3.46 10.35
C PHE A 210 -12.89 -3.76 11.56
N THR A 211 -12.58 -3.14 12.70
CA THR A 211 -13.36 -3.27 13.93
C THR A 211 -14.81 -2.86 13.70
N ALA A 212 -15.04 -1.66 13.16
CA ALA A 212 -16.39 -1.18 12.91
C ALA A 212 -17.18 -2.06 11.91
N CYS A 213 -16.53 -2.56 10.86
CA CYS A 213 -17.15 -3.44 9.89
C CYS A 213 -17.58 -4.77 10.53
N VAL A 214 -16.71 -5.40 11.32
CA VAL A 214 -17.03 -6.64 12.05
C VAL A 214 -18.13 -6.43 13.07
N GLU A 215 -18.05 -5.36 13.87
CA GLU A 215 -19.11 -4.98 14.82
C GLU A 215 -20.45 -4.73 14.11
N SER A 216 -20.43 -4.17 12.90
CA SER A 216 -21.65 -3.90 12.13
C SER A 216 -22.42 -5.16 11.73
N MET A 217 -21.76 -6.33 11.70
CA MET A 217 -22.37 -7.62 11.39
C MET A 217 -23.04 -8.27 12.61
N LYS A 218 -22.68 -7.90 13.84
CA LYS A 218 -23.29 -8.49 15.05
C LYS A 218 -24.82 -8.31 15.11
N PRO A 219 -25.39 -7.11 14.84
CA PRO A 219 -26.84 -6.94 14.79
C PRO A 219 -27.53 -7.77 13.71
N ILE A 220 -26.84 -8.08 12.60
CA ILE A 220 -27.38 -8.95 11.54
C ILE A 220 -27.54 -10.37 12.10
N ARG A 221 -26.50 -10.88 12.77
CA ARG A 221 -26.45 -12.24 13.34
C ARG A 221 -27.45 -12.46 14.48
N THR A 222 -27.83 -11.40 15.21
CA THR A 222 -28.80 -11.50 16.31
C THR A 222 -30.23 -11.17 15.90
N HIS A 223 -30.44 -10.58 14.71
CA HIS A 223 -31.77 -10.22 14.23
C HIS A 223 -32.64 -11.45 13.92
N PHE A 224 -33.87 -11.48 14.45
CA PHE A 224 -34.75 -12.64 14.43
C PHE A 224 -34.98 -13.26 13.04
N GLN A 225 -35.12 -12.40 12.01
CA GLN A 225 -35.35 -12.84 10.63
C GLN A 225 -34.05 -13.11 9.87
N LEU A 226 -33.03 -12.25 10.00
CA LEU A 226 -31.82 -12.30 9.17
C LEU A 226 -30.92 -13.46 9.54
N ARG A 227 -30.89 -13.84 10.82
CA ARG A 227 -30.12 -15.00 11.32
C ARG A 227 -30.55 -16.34 10.71
N GLN A 228 -31.75 -16.40 10.13
CA GLN A 228 -32.27 -17.62 9.51
C GLN A 228 -31.79 -17.76 8.05
N ASP A 229 -31.25 -16.70 7.46
CA ASP A 229 -30.68 -16.73 6.12
C ASP A 229 -29.24 -17.28 6.16
N ALA A 230 -29.10 -18.55 5.81
CA ALA A 230 -27.81 -19.22 5.77
C ALA A 230 -26.83 -18.63 4.73
N GLY A 231 -27.34 -18.07 3.63
CA GLY A 231 -26.51 -17.45 2.59
C GLY A 231 -25.91 -16.12 3.08
N LEU A 232 -26.72 -15.33 3.77
CA LEU A 232 -26.26 -14.10 4.42
C LEU A 232 -25.27 -14.38 5.54
N MET A 233 -25.51 -15.37 6.41
CA MET A 233 -24.56 -15.73 7.48
C MET A 233 -23.20 -16.14 6.89
N LYS A 234 -23.20 -16.99 5.87
CA LYS A 234 -21.97 -17.38 5.16
C LYS A 234 -21.26 -16.19 4.52
N THR A 235 -22.01 -15.21 4.03
CA THR A 235 -21.46 -13.96 3.49
C THR A 235 -20.75 -13.16 4.57
N CYS A 236 -21.39 -12.96 5.72
CA CYS A 236 -20.78 -12.32 6.88
C CYS A 236 -19.51 -13.05 7.34
N ASP A 237 -19.57 -14.39 7.45
CA ASP A 237 -18.40 -15.21 7.81
C ASP A 237 -17.25 -15.02 6.82
N THR A 238 -17.54 -15.05 5.52
CA THR A 238 -16.53 -14.88 4.48
C THR A 238 -15.86 -13.50 4.55
N ILE A 239 -16.63 -12.45 4.83
CA ILE A 239 -16.11 -11.07 4.97
C ILE A 239 -15.25 -10.97 6.23
N GLU A 240 -15.76 -11.42 7.37
CA GLU A 240 -15.07 -11.40 8.66
C GLU A 240 -13.76 -12.19 8.61
N ASP A 241 -13.79 -13.42 8.09
CA ASP A 241 -12.63 -14.26 7.89
C ASP A 241 -11.60 -13.60 6.97
N THR A 242 -12.04 -12.91 5.91
CA THR A 242 -11.12 -12.22 5.01
C THR A 242 -10.43 -11.08 5.74
N ILE A 243 -11.17 -10.24 6.46
CA ILE A 243 -10.59 -9.10 7.19
C ILE A 243 -9.58 -9.61 8.23
N ASN A 244 -9.97 -10.57 9.06
CA ASN A 244 -9.12 -11.09 10.14
C ASN A 244 -7.87 -11.79 9.61
N ASN A 245 -8.02 -12.70 8.65
CA ASN A 245 -6.90 -13.47 8.12
C ASN A 245 -5.93 -12.58 7.32
N MET A 246 -6.44 -11.63 6.52
CA MET A 246 -5.58 -10.75 5.74
C MET A 246 -4.83 -9.76 6.62
N SER A 247 -5.50 -9.18 7.64
CA SER A 247 -4.86 -8.33 8.64
C SER A 247 -3.74 -9.07 9.36
N ALA A 248 -4.03 -10.26 9.91
CA ALA A 248 -3.03 -11.08 10.60
C ALA A 248 -1.86 -11.49 9.68
N ALA A 249 -2.14 -11.86 8.43
CA ALA A 249 -1.11 -12.24 7.48
C ALA A 249 -0.19 -11.07 7.09
N ILE A 250 -0.72 -9.85 6.94
CA ILE A 250 0.11 -8.67 6.67
C ILE A 250 0.93 -8.32 7.91
N THR A 251 0.33 -8.27 9.11
CA THR A 251 1.04 -8.00 10.36
C THR A 251 2.20 -8.97 10.54
N GLY A 252 1.97 -10.27 10.37
CA GLY A 252 3.03 -11.27 10.48
C GLY A 252 4.17 -11.07 9.47
N ARG A 253 3.87 -10.71 8.21
CA ARG A 253 4.92 -10.40 7.22
C ARG A 253 5.74 -9.18 7.60
N LEU A 254 5.09 -8.12 8.10
CA LEU A 254 5.76 -6.91 8.57
C LEU A 254 6.64 -7.21 9.81
N GLU A 255 6.19 -8.04 10.74
CA GLU A 255 6.97 -8.45 11.92
C GLU A 255 8.19 -9.31 11.56
N VAL A 256 8.04 -10.27 10.63
CA VAL A 256 9.15 -11.06 10.10
C VAL A 256 10.20 -10.14 9.48
N PHE A 257 9.75 -9.14 8.74
CA PHE A 257 10.62 -8.15 8.13
C PHE A 257 11.38 -7.32 9.19
N GLU A 258 10.66 -6.80 10.20
CA GLU A 258 11.26 -6.04 11.30
C GLU A 258 12.33 -6.86 12.04
N THR A 259 12.07 -8.16 12.22
CA THR A 259 12.98 -9.08 12.90
C THR A 259 14.23 -9.34 12.07
N ARG A 260 14.08 -9.74 10.80
CA ARG A 260 15.22 -9.99 9.89
C ARG A 260 16.08 -8.75 9.69
N THR A 261 15.47 -7.57 9.63
CA THR A 261 16.21 -6.31 9.58
C THR A 261 17.10 -6.13 10.80
N ARG A 262 16.55 -6.37 11.99
CA ARG A 262 17.30 -6.20 13.24
C ARG A 262 18.48 -7.17 13.31
N GLU A 263 18.27 -8.40 12.87
CA GLU A 263 19.30 -9.44 12.78
C GLU A 263 20.39 -9.06 11.77
N MET A 264 20.01 -8.57 10.59
CA MET A 264 20.94 -8.07 9.56
C MET A 264 21.87 -6.98 10.11
N TRP A 265 21.37 -6.06 10.93
CA TRP A 265 22.22 -5.04 11.58
C TRP A 265 23.15 -5.61 12.66
N GLY A 266 22.76 -6.70 13.31
CA GLY A 266 23.62 -7.41 14.27
C GLY A 266 24.73 -8.23 13.59
N ASN A 267 24.53 -8.65 12.34
CA ASN A 267 25.47 -9.43 11.55
C ASN A 267 25.54 -8.90 10.10
N LEU A 268 26.05 -7.67 9.95
CA LEU A 268 26.05 -6.98 8.66
C LEU A 268 26.98 -7.67 7.67
N ASN A 269 26.40 -8.32 6.67
CA ASN A 269 27.12 -8.88 5.53
C ASN A 269 26.31 -8.78 4.24
N GLN A 270 26.97 -9.02 3.10
CA GLN A 270 26.36 -8.89 1.77
C GLN A 270 25.17 -9.82 1.54
N GLU A 271 25.24 -11.04 2.06
CA GLU A 271 24.24 -12.08 1.82
C GLU A 271 22.94 -11.78 2.58
N GLU A 272 23.04 -11.40 3.85
CA GLU A 272 21.89 -10.99 4.67
C GLU A 272 21.16 -9.80 4.05
N PHE A 273 21.89 -8.81 3.55
CA PHE A 273 21.25 -7.67 2.88
C PHE A 273 20.52 -8.08 1.59
N ARG A 274 21.12 -8.95 0.76
CA ARG A 274 20.45 -9.45 -0.44
C ARG A 274 19.20 -10.24 -0.11
N GLN A 275 19.23 -11.06 0.94
CA GLN A 275 18.08 -11.82 1.40
C GLN A 275 16.95 -10.90 1.88
N VAL A 276 17.29 -9.89 2.70
CA VAL A 276 16.36 -8.87 3.19
C VAL A 276 15.74 -8.12 2.01
N LYS A 277 16.55 -7.59 1.09
CA LYS A 277 16.08 -6.87 -0.12
C LYS A 277 15.14 -7.74 -0.97
N THR A 278 15.52 -8.97 -1.28
CA THR A 278 14.71 -9.90 -2.09
C THR A 278 13.37 -10.21 -1.43
N LEU A 279 13.37 -10.42 -0.11
CA LEU A 279 12.16 -10.66 0.67
C LEU A 279 11.17 -9.49 0.56
N ILE A 280 11.67 -8.27 0.60
CA ILE A 280 10.86 -7.06 0.61
C ILE A 280 10.29 -6.77 -0.77
N GLU A 281 11.13 -6.83 -1.81
CA GLU A 281 10.70 -6.64 -3.20
C GLU A 281 9.59 -7.64 -3.56
N ARG A 282 9.70 -8.88 -3.09
CA ARG A 282 8.66 -9.90 -3.25
C ARG A 282 7.36 -9.55 -2.54
N TYR A 283 7.44 -9.04 -1.31
CA TYR A 283 6.25 -8.75 -0.51
C TYR A 283 5.55 -7.46 -0.88
N HIS A 284 6.20 -6.51 -1.55
CA HIS A 284 5.57 -5.25 -1.97
C HIS A 284 4.27 -5.50 -2.74
N VAL A 285 4.34 -6.34 -3.79
CA VAL A 285 3.20 -6.61 -4.65
C VAL A 285 2.08 -7.31 -3.87
N THR A 286 2.42 -8.28 -3.02
CA THR A 286 1.45 -9.02 -2.19
C THR A 286 0.75 -8.10 -1.18
N ILE A 287 1.54 -7.36 -0.39
CA ILE A 287 1.05 -6.50 0.68
C ILE A 287 0.25 -5.35 0.07
N GLY A 288 0.79 -4.70 -0.96
CA GLY A 288 0.12 -3.65 -1.72
C GLY A 288 -1.21 -4.11 -2.30
N SER A 289 -1.26 -5.30 -2.90
CA SER A 289 -2.51 -5.87 -3.45
C SER A 289 -3.60 -6.04 -2.38
N VAL A 290 -3.25 -6.69 -1.27
CA VAL A 290 -4.22 -7.00 -0.21
C VAL A 290 -4.67 -5.71 0.48
N LEU A 291 -3.75 -4.82 0.82
CA LEU A 291 -4.06 -3.52 1.41
C LEU A 291 -4.91 -2.65 0.48
N CYS A 292 -4.59 -2.59 -0.83
CA CYS A 292 -5.42 -1.90 -1.82
C CYS A 292 -6.87 -2.40 -1.78
N GLY A 293 -7.05 -3.72 -1.85
CA GLY A 293 -8.38 -4.34 -1.81
C GLY A 293 -9.14 -4.02 -0.52
N LEU A 294 -8.48 -4.15 0.63
CA LEU A 294 -9.06 -3.84 1.94
C LEU A 294 -9.42 -2.35 2.06
N THR A 295 -8.57 -1.43 1.60
CA THR A 295 -8.84 0.02 1.62
C THR A 295 -10.04 0.38 0.76
N VAL A 296 -10.15 -0.15 -0.46
CA VAL A 296 -11.33 0.10 -1.31
C VAL A 296 -12.62 -0.36 -0.62
N LYS A 297 -12.56 -1.52 0.04
CA LYS A 297 -13.70 -2.07 0.78
C LYS A 297 -14.06 -1.26 2.02
N MET A 298 -13.08 -0.89 2.82
CA MET A 298 -13.30 -0.07 4.01
C MET A 298 -13.77 1.35 3.64
N ASN A 299 -13.31 1.91 2.52
CA ASN A 299 -13.82 3.18 2.00
C ASN A 299 -15.28 3.09 1.57
N SER A 300 -15.67 2.01 0.90
CA SER A 300 -17.08 1.77 0.55
C SER A 300 -17.95 1.63 1.81
N PHE A 301 -17.46 0.89 2.81
CA PHE A 301 -18.14 0.74 4.10
C PHE A 301 -18.29 2.07 4.85
N ALA A 302 -17.20 2.83 4.99
CA ALA A 302 -17.20 4.12 5.69
C ALA A 302 -18.11 5.15 5.05
N ARG A 303 -18.23 5.15 3.70
CA ARG A 303 -19.18 6.03 2.99
C ARG A 303 -20.65 5.65 3.28
N MET A 304 -20.94 4.35 3.41
CA MET A 304 -22.31 3.88 3.66
C MET A 304 -22.71 3.97 5.15
N PHE A 305 -21.76 3.73 6.05
CA PHE A 305 -21.96 3.68 7.50
C PHE A 305 -20.88 4.47 8.26
N PRO A 306 -20.78 5.80 8.07
CA PRO A 306 -19.76 6.62 8.74
C PRO A 306 -19.96 6.72 10.26
N ARG A 307 -21.15 6.40 10.78
CA ARG A 307 -21.42 6.36 12.23
C ARG A 307 -22.03 5.01 12.65
N PRO A 308 -21.76 4.54 13.88
CA PRO A 308 -22.26 3.24 14.37
C PRO A 308 -23.78 3.10 14.40
N ASN A 309 -24.53 4.19 14.42
CA ASN A 309 -25.99 4.21 14.44
C ASN A 309 -26.62 4.37 13.04
N MET A 310 -25.82 4.59 12.00
CA MET A 310 -26.34 4.69 10.64
C MET A 310 -26.63 3.30 10.06
N GLY A 311 -27.83 3.17 9.50
CA GLY A 311 -28.33 1.94 8.89
C GLY A 311 -28.67 0.84 9.90
N GLY A 312 -29.95 0.42 9.90
CA GLY A 312 -30.41 -0.72 10.70
C GLY A 312 -29.87 -2.07 10.18
N PRO A 313 -30.12 -3.18 10.91
CA PRO A 313 -29.61 -4.51 10.56
C PRO A 313 -29.91 -4.94 9.12
N VAL A 314 -31.09 -4.62 8.59
CA VAL A 314 -31.49 -4.95 7.22
C VAL A 314 -30.62 -4.22 6.19
N LYS A 315 -30.46 -2.89 6.33
CA LYS A 315 -29.61 -2.10 5.40
C LYS A 315 -28.16 -2.58 5.41
N ARG A 316 -27.65 -3.01 6.57
CA ARG A 316 -26.31 -3.60 6.69
C ARG A 316 -26.23 -4.95 5.99
N ALA A 317 -27.21 -5.81 6.20
CA ALA A 317 -27.30 -7.09 5.51
C ALA A 317 -27.30 -6.92 3.99
N ASP A 318 -28.11 -6.00 3.47
CA ASP A 318 -28.16 -5.71 2.04
C ASP A 318 -26.79 -5.26 1.52
N PHE A 319 -26.12 -4.33 2.22
CA PHE A 319 -24.78 -3.88 1.84
C PHE A 319 -23.75 -5.02 1.87
N MET A 320 -23.77 -5.86 2.89
CA MET A 320 -22.83 -7.00 2.99
C MET A 320 -23.03 -7.98 1.83
N ALA A 321 -24.28 -8.29 1.49
CA ALA A 321 -24.64 -9.23 0.44
C ALA A 321 -24.48 -8.69 -0.99
N SER A 322 -24.60 -7.37 -1.19
CA SER A 322 -24.57 -6.76 -2.53
C SER A 322 -23.25 -6.10 -2.88
N GLU A 323 -22.64 -5.35 -1.96
CA GLU A 323 -21.47 -4.51 -2.23
C GLU A 323 -20.21 -5.07 -1.59
N MET A 324 -20.26 -5.39 -0.28
CA MET A 324 -19.07 -5.77 0.47
C MET A 324 -18.46 -7.08 -0.05
N ILE A 325 -19.29 -8.11 -0.31
CA ILE A 325 -18.84 -9.42 -0.78
C ILE A 325 -18.18 -9.39 -2.17
N GLN A 326 -18.53 -8.43 -3.03
CA GLN A 326 -18.06 -8.38 -4.42
C GLN A 326 -16.54 -8.20 -4.47
N GLY A 327 -15.79 -9.07 -5.13
CA GLY A 327 -14.33 -8.93 -5.20
C GLY A 327 -13.58 -9.34 -3.92
N ILE A 328 -14.24 -9.71 -2.80
CA ILE A 328 -13.55 -10.28 -1.62
C ILE A 328 -12.70 -11.50 -1.99
N GLY A 329 -13.18 -12.32 -2.92
CA GLY A 329 -12.42 -13.45 -3.46
C GLY A 329 -11.09 -13.05 -4.11
N GLN A 330 -11.01 -11.86 -4.72
CA GLN A 330 -9.77 -11.36 -5.33
C GLN A 330 -8.72 -11.02 -4.27
N ILE A 331 -9.13 -10.45 -3.12
CA ILE A 331 -8.23 -10.16 -1.99
C ILE A 331 -7.61 -11.47 -1.47
N ARG A 332 -8.45 -12.49 -1.27
CA ARG A 332 -7.99 -13.83 -0.83
C ARG A 332 -7.08 -14.50 -1.86
N GLN A 333 -7.33 -14.29 -3.14
CA GLN A 333 -6.51 -14.86 -4.21
C GLN A 333 -5.15 -14.16 -4.31
N ALA A 334 -5.11 -12.84 -4.13
CA ALA A 334 -3.87 -12.08 -4.11
C ALA A 334 -2.92 -12.60 -3.03
N GLU A 335 -3.44 -12.85 -1.83
CA GLU A 335 -2.65 -13.41 -0.74
C GLU A 335 -2.01 -14.75 -1.12
N LYS A 336 -2.77 -15.67 -1.74
CA LYS A 336 -2.27 -16.98 -2.16
C LYS A 336 -1.28 -16.92 -3.32
N THR A 337 -1.55 -16.07 -4.30
CA THR A 337 -0.80 -16.01 -5.57
C THR A 337 0.63 -15.53 -5.35
N PHE A 338 0.82 -14.67 -4.35
CA PHE A 338 2.12 -14.08 -4.06
C PHE A 338 2.69 -14.51 -2.68
N ALA A 339 2.13 -15.56 -2.07
CA ALA A 339 2.66 -16.19 -0.85
C ALA A 339 3.69 -17.30 -1.12
N ILE A 340 3.82 -17.76 -2.37
CA ILE A 340 4.84 -18.74 -2.77
C ILE A 340 6.13 -18.04 -3.08
#